data_AF-A0A9P5W169-F1
#
_entry.id   AF-A0A9P5W169-F1
#
_cell.length_a   1.000
_cell.length_b   1.000
_cell.length_c   1.000
_cell.angle_alpha   90.00
_cell.angle_beta   90.00
_cell.angle_gamma   90.00
#
_symmetry.space_group_name_H-M   'P 1'
#
loop_
_entity.id
_entity.type
_entity.pdbx_description
1 polymer ?
#
loop_
_entity_poly.entity_id
_entity_poly.type
_entity_poly.pdbx_seq_one_letter_code
_entity_poly.pdbx_strand_id
1 'polypeptide(L)'
;MAVIAIQSCLAIDDGIYAISLDAHSLLSVQEARFGIPARLEPPQVPNLLQRWQVVNDLAQGTIVIRHAGTGLYLAPSDPAEKQDRDAILLSKNRFDWRLIPKQDGGPYYIERADTQAGERALVFGRSPNRMNPPGVETQVLQPYNPAQEWTFMPLHFFYREELREHCGPWRLQRESFYLQ
;
A
#
# COMPACT_ATOMS: atom_id res chain seq x y z
N MET A 1 24.96 17.29 25.75
CA MET A 1 24.37 17.43 24.40
C MET A 1 23.47 16.22 24.18
N ALA A 2 22.15 16.41 24.21
CA ALA A 2 21.21 15.32 23.96
C ALA A 2 20.89 15.29 22.47
N VAL A 3 21.32 14.22 21.79
CA VAL A 3 20.88 13.94 20.42
C VAL A 3 19.47 13.41 20.55
N ILE A 4 18.49 14.25 20.24
CA ILE A 4 17.10 13.81 20.05
C ILE A 4 17.11 13.04 18.73
N ALA A 5 17.23 11.72 18.82
CA ALA A 5 16.88 10.86 17.70
C ALA A 5 15.38 11.04 17.49
N ILE A 6 14.99 11.79 16.46
CA ILE A 6 13.62 11.77 15.97
C ILE A 6 13.45 10.34 15.44
N GLN A 7 12.93 9.44 16.27
CA GLN A 7 12.37 8.19 15.79
C GLN A 7 11.21 8.59 14.90
N SER A 8 11.46 8.67 13.60
CA SER A 8 10.44 8.64 12.58
C SER A 8 9.75 7.29 12.70
N CYS A 9 8.69 7.23 13.52
CA CYS A 9 7.76 6.11 13.48
C CYS A 9 7.24 6.05 12.04
N LEU A 10 7.61 5.00 11.30
CA LEU A 10 6.86 4.66 10.12
C LEU A 10 5.40 4.47 10.58
N ALA A 11 4.48 5.15 9.90
CA ALA A 11 3.12 5.35 10.38
C ALA A 11 2.20 4.13 10.17
N ILE A 12 2.72 3.02 9.64
CA ILE A 12 1.97 1.80 9.38
C ILE A 12 2.69 0.58 9.96
N ASP A 13 1.95 -0.34 10.57
CA ASP A 13 2.50 -1.60 11.08
C ASP A 13 2.64 -2.66 9.97
N ASP A 14 3.50 -3.64 10.20
CA ASP A 14 3.54 -4.84 9.35
C ASP A 14 2.21 -5.58 9.41
N GLY A 15 1.68 -6.00 8.26
CA GLY A 15 0.38 -6.65 8.24
C GLY A 15 -0.18 -6.88 6.85
N ILE A 16 -1.44 -7.31 6.78
CA ILE A 16 -2.16 -7.40 5.50
C ILE A 16 -3.30 -6.40 5.52
N TYR A 17 -3.41 -5.69 4.40
CA TYR A 17 -4.24 -4.53 4.23
C TYR A 17 -5.09 -4.67 2.98
N ALA A 18 -6.27 -4.06 3.02
CA ALA A 18 -6.91 -3.55 1.82
C ALA A 18 -6.41 -2.12 1.62
N ILE A 19 -5.93 -1.80 0.42
CA ILE A 19 -5.37 -0.48 0.10
C ILE A 19 -6.39 0.22 -0.80
N SER A 20 -6.89 1.37 -0.37
CA SER A 20 -7.97 2.12 -1.03
C SER A 20 -7.44 3.45 -1.56
N LEU A 21 -7.88 3.82 -2.75
CA LEU A 21 -7.67 5.19 -3.26
C LEU A 21 -8.83 6.12 -2.86
N ASP A 22 -10.04 5.57 -2.88
CA ASP A 22 -11.25 6.27 -2.46
C ASP A 22 -12.27 5.27 -1.87
N ALA A 23 -13.39 5.77 -1.37
CA ALA A 23 -14.45 4.98 -0.75
C ALA A 23 -15.02 3.87 -1.66
N HIS A 24 -14.73 3.89 -2.96
CA HIS A 24 -15.30 2.98 -3.96
C HIS A 24 -14.24 2.15 -4.71
N SER A 25 -12.95 2.34 -4.42
CA SER A 25 -11.86 1.78 -5.21
C SER A 25 -10.77 1.18 -4.33
N LEU A 26 -10.59 -0.14 -4.42
CA LEU A 26 -9.48 -0.88 -3.84
C LEU A 26 -8.42 -1.21 -4.89
N LEU A 27 -7.17 -1.17 -4.46
CA LEU A 27 -6.04 -1.72 -5.18
C LEU A 27 -6.26 -3.22 -5.38
N SER A 28 -6.25 -3.64 -6.62
CA SER A 28 -6.55 -5.01 -7.05
C SER A 28 -5.62 -5.40 -8.21
N VAL A 29 -5.66 -6.67 -8.57
CA VAL A 29 -5.07 -7.24 -9.78
C VAL A 29 -6.10 -8.11 -10.48
N GLN A 30 -5.98 -8.33 -11.78
CA GLN A 30 -6.86 -9.25 -12.49
C GLN A 30 -6.61 -10.70 -12.12
N GLU A 31 -5.33 -11.03 -11.94
CA GLU A 31 -4.87 -12.33 -11.52
C GLU A 31 -3.56 -12.15 -10.75
N ALA A 32 -3.30 -13.03 -9.79
CA ALA A 32 -2.10 -12.97 -8.96
C ALA A 32 -0.90 -13.62 -9.69
N ARG A 33 -0.41 -13.00 -10.77
CA ARG A 33 0.72 -13.50 -11.57
C ARG A 33 1.74 -12.41 -11.88
N PHE A 34 2.96 -12.82 -12.21
CA PHE A 34 4.04 -11.90 -12.59
C PHE A 34 3.70 -11.12 -13.86
N GLY A 35 4.05 -9.84 -13.90
CA GLY A 35 3.82 -8.92 -15.01
C GLY A 35 2.42 -8.32 -15.05
N ILE A 36 1.53 -8.70 -14.12
CA ILE A 36 0.13 -8.25 -14.14
C ILE A 36 0.02 -6.83 -13.59
N PRO A 37 -0.61 -5.90 -14.32
CA PRO A 37 -0.84 -4.55 -13.85
C PRO A 37 -1.78 -4.48 -12.65
N ALA A 38 -1.43 -3.62 -11.70
CA ALA A 38 -2.32 -3.18 -10.65
C ALA A 38 -3.43 -2.29 -11.23
N ARG A 39 -4.62 -2.46 -10.69
CA ARG A 39 -5.84 -1.76 -11.10
C ARG A 39 -6.68 -1.40 -9.88
N LEU A 40 -7.69 -0.58 -10.11
CA LEU A 40 -8.69 -0.22 -9.13
C LEU A 40 -9.97 -0.98 -9.41
N GLU A 41 -10.52 -1.61 -8.39
CA GLU A 41 -11.79 -2.30 -8.45
C GLU A 41 -12.67 -1.97 -7.24
N PRO A 42 -14.00 -2.08 -7.39
CA PRO A 42 -14.89 -1.99 -6.24
C PRO A 42 -14.52 -3.00 -5.13
N PRO A 43 -14.77 -2.68 -3.86
CA PRO A 43 -14.63 -3.64 -2.78
C PRO A 43 -15.45 -4.91 -3.06
N GLN A 44 -14.79 -6.07 -3.09
CA GLN A 44 -15.45 -7.36 -3.30
C GLN A 44 -15.17 -8.29 -2.12
N VAL A 45 -16.23 -8.82 -1.51
CA VAL A 45 -16.12 -9.76 -0.38
C VAL A 45 -16.48 -11.17 -0.85
N PRO A 46 -15.61 -12.19 -0.66
CA PRO A 46 -14.19 -12.16 -0.31
C PRO A 46 -13.28 -12.22 -1.56
N ASN A 47 -12.41 -11.22 -1.76
CA ASN A 47 -11.46 -11.24 -2.88
C ASN A 47 -9.99 -11.30 -2.40
N LEU A 48 -9.27 -12.35 -2.81
CA LEU A 48 -7.83 -12.50 -2.54
C LEU A 48 -6.97 -11.52 -3.33
N LEU A 49 -7.46 -11.07 -4.50
CA LEU A 49 -6.76 -10.15 -5.41
C LEU A 49 -6.63 -8.73 -4.83
N GLN A 50 -7.35 -8.45 -3.74
CA GLN A 50 -7.40 -7.15 -3.04
C GLN A 50 -6.65 -7.17 -1.70
N ARG A 51 -5.83 -8.21 -1.43
CA ARG A 51 -5.09 -8.38 -0.17
C ARG A 51 -3.60 -8.13 -0.36
N TRP A 52 -3.09 -7.16 0.38
CA TRP A 52 -1.71 -6.69 0.24
C TRP A 52 -0.97 -6.80 1.56
N GLN A 53 0.11 -7.58 1.58
CA GLN A 53 1.04 -7.59 2.70
C GLN A 53 1.96 -6.38 2.62
N VAL A 54 1.98 -5.59 3.67
CA VAL A 54 2.90 -4.46 3.86
C VAL A 54 3.94 -4.88 4.90
N VAL A 55 5.21 -4.68 4.56
CA VAL A 55 6.33 -4.92 5.48
C VAL A 55 7.22 -3.70 5.49
N ASN A 56 7.51 -3.20 6.68
CA ASN A 56 8.33 -2.03 6.92
C ASN A 56 9.81 -2.40 7.03
N ASP A 57 10.66 -1.55 6.47
CA ASP A 57 12.09 -1.52 6.72
C ASP A 57 12.41 -0.26 7.53
N LEU A 58 12.34 -0.41 8.86
CA LEU A 58 12.52 0.70 9.80
C LEU A 58 13.90 1.37 9.69
N ALA A 59 14.92 0.62 9.26
CA ALA A 59 16.27 1.15 9.10
C ALA A 59 16.37 2.12 7.90
N GLN A 60 15.56 1.89 6.87
CA GLN A 60 15.55 2.69 5.65
C GLN A 60 14.39 3.68 5.58
N GLY A 61 13.40 3.57 6.47
CA GLY A 61 12.19 4.39 6.41
C GLY A 61 11.34 4.06 5.18
N THR A 62 11.40 2.81 4.70
CA THR A 62 10.69 2.34 3.51
C THR A 62 9.75 1.19 3.84
N ILE A 63 8.88 0.85 2.89
CA ILE A 63 8.02 -0.32 2.93
C ILE A 63 8.16 -1.11 1.64
N VAL A 64 7.79 -2.39 1.70
CA VAL A 64 7.44 -3.18 0.53
C VAL A 64 5.96 -3.52 0.56
N ILE A 65 5.32 -3.50 -0.61
CA ILE A 65 3.93 -3.94 -0.76
C ILE A 65 3.95 -5.20 -1.61
N ARG A 66 3.39 -6.29 -1.08
CA ARG A 66 3.35 -7.61 -1.73
C ARG A 66 1.94 -8.12 -1.84
N HIS A 67 1.60 -8.81 -2.91
CA HIS A 67 0.35 -9.54 -2.98
C HIS A 67 0.35 -10.69 -1.96
N ALA A 68 -0.63 -10.71 -1.06
CA ALA A 68 -0.64 -11.59 0.11
C ALA A 68 -0.66 -13.09 -0.25
N GLY A 69 -1.26 -13.47 -1.37
CA GLY A 69 -1.37 -14.87 -1.78
C GLY A 69 -0.15 -15.41 -2.53
N THR A 70 0.72 -14.55 -3.06
CA THR A 70 1.82 -14.97 -3.96
C THR A 70 3.18 -14.44 -3.56
N GLY A 71 3.25 -13.43 -2.69
CA GLY A 71 4.50 -12.78 -2.29
C GLY A 71 5.13 -11.90 -3.38
N LEU A 72 4.49 -11.75 -4.55
CA LEU A 72 4.96 -10.87 -5.61
C LEU A 72 4.86 -9.41 -5.15
N TYR A 73 5.88 -8.62 -5.45
CA TYR A 73 5.98 -7.21 -5.09
C TYR A 73 5.18 -6.34 -6.03
N LEU A 74 4.64 -5.23 -5.54
CA LEU A 74 4.27 -4.12 -6.42
C LEU A 74 5.52 -3.33 -6.77
N ALA A 75 5.79 -3.20 -8.07
CA ALA A 75 6.92 -2.46 -8.60
C ALA A 75 6.49 -1.65 -9.84
N PRO A 76 7.15 -0.53 -10.15
CA PRO A 76 7.03 0.09 -11.46
C PRO A 76 7.41 -0.88 -12.58
N SER A 77 6.81 -0.72 -13.75
CA SER A 77 7.25 -1.39 -14.97
C SER A 77 8.70 -1.02 -15.29
N ASP A 78 9.48 -2.00 -15.72
CA ASP A 78 10.86 -1.73 -16.15
C ASP A 78 10.81 -0.91 -17.44
N PRO A 79 11.47 0.26 -17.52
CA PRO A 79 11.54 1.04 -18.75
C PRO A 79 12.13 0.27 -19.95
N ALA A 80 12.87 -0.81 -19.71
CA ALA A 80 13.36 -1.72 -20.76
C ALA A 80 12.25 -2.59 -21.38
N GLU A 81 11.17 -2.88 -20.66
CA GLU A 81 10.12 -3.80 -21.10
C GLU A 81 9.12 -3.18 -22.10
N LYS A 82 9.27 -1.88 -22.45
CA LYS A 82 8.51 -1.12 -23.48
C LYS A 82 6.96 -1.14 -23.37
N GLN A 83 6.39 -1.90 -22.46
CA GLN A 83 4.96 -2.02 -22.26
C GLN A 83 4.56 -1.18 -21.03
N ASP A 84 3.67 -0.21 -21.24
CA ASP A 84 3.19 0.77 -20.24
C ASP A 84 4.29 1.30 -19.31
N ARG A 85 5.13 2.19 -19.84
CA ARG A 85 6.00 3.04 -18.99
C ARG A 85 5.14 3.64 -17.88
N ASP A 86 5.60 3.50 -16.65
CA ASP A 86 4.97 4.03 -15.44
C ASP A 86 3.86 3.17 -14.83
N ALA A 87 3.42 2.07 -15.45
CA ALA A 87 2.48 1.16 -14.80
C ALA A 87 3.05 0.52 -13.53
N ILE A 88 2.19 0.29 -12.53
CA ILE A 88 2.54 -0.56 -11.39
C ILE A 88 2.14 -1.99 -11.72
N LEU A 89 3.07 -2.93 -11.58
CA LEU A 89 2.91 -4.35 -11.92
C LEU A 89 3.27 -5.26 -10.73
N LEU A 90 2.77 -6.50 -10.75
CA LEU A 90 3.28 -7.57 -9.91
C LEU A 90 4.65 -8.06 -10.41
N SER A 91 5.66 -7.92 -9.57
CA SER A 91 7.06 -8.23 -9.88
C SER A 91 7.65 -9.28 -8.95
N LYS A 92 8.64 -10.02 -9.44
CA LYS A 92 9.49 -10.88 -8.62
C LYS A 92 10.57 -10.08 -7.89
N ASN A 93 10.91 -8.91 -8.43
CA ASN A 93 11.94 -8.05 -7.88
C ASN A 93 11.35 -7.20 -6.76
N ARG A 94 12.06 -7.16 -5.64
CA ARG A 94 11.74 -6.25 -4.54
C ARG A 94 11.84 -4.81 -5.03
N PHE A 95 10.85 -4.00 -4.66
CA PHE A 95 10.89 -2.56 -4.87
C PHE A 95 10.43 -1.88 -3.57
N ASP A 96 11.24 -0.95 -3.09
CA ASP A 96 10.98 -0.23 -1.86
C ASP A 96 10.19 1.06 -2.16
N TRP A 97 9.21 1.34 -1.31
CA TRP A 97 8.34 2.50 -1.36
C TRP A 97 8.53 3.35 -0.10
N ARG A 98 8.28 4.65 -0.18
CA ARG A 98 8.16 5.54 0.97
C ARG A 98 6.70 5.93 1.17
N LEU A 99 6.27 6.01 2.43
CA LEU A 99 4.96 6.55 2.77
C LEU A 99 5.11 7.99 3.23
N ILE A 100 4.47 8.91 2.53
CA ILE A 100 4.39 10.32 2.93
C ILE A 100 3.00 10.56 3.51
N PRO A 101 2.85 10.75 4.83
CA PRO A 101 1.56 11.05 5.43
C PRO A 101 1.11 12.45 5.02
N LYS A 102 -0.16 12.60 4.61
CA LYS A 102 -0.77 13.92 4.41
C LYS A 102 -1.09 14.62 5.74
N GLN A 103 -1.41 13.82 6.75
CA GLN A 103 -1.70 14.22 8.13
C GLN A 103 -1.36 13.03 9.06
N ASP A 104 -1.18 13.28 10.35
CA ASP A 104 -0.87 12.22 11.32
C ASP A 104 -1.93 11.11 11.29
N GLY A 105 -1.50 9.89 10.96
CA GLY A 105 -2.36 8.70 10.83
C GLY A 105 -3.36 8.73 9.66
N GLY A 106 -3.23 9.68 8.73
CA GLY A 106 -4.15 9.88 7.60
C GLY A 106 -3.73 9.22 6.28
N PRO A 107 -4.39 9.56 5.16
CA PRO A 107 -4.04 9.01 3.86
C PRO A 107 -2.60 9.34 3.48
N TYR A 108 -1.98 8.43 2.73
CA TYR A 108 -0.58 8.44 2.37
C TYR A 108 -0.40 8.64 0.87
N TYR A 109 0.66 9.37 0.50
CA TYR A 109 1.25 9.21 -0.82
C TYR A 109 2.22 8.03 -0.78
N ILE A 110 2.08 7.10 -1.73
CA ILE A 110 2.98 5.95 -1.89
C ILE A 110 4.04 6.34 -2.91
N GLU A 111 5.21 6.75 -2.42
CA GLU A 111 6.30 7.33 -3.20
C GLU A 111 7.34 6.29 -3.58
N ARG A 112 7.86 6.37 -4.81
CA ARG A 112 9.02 5.60 -5.24
C ARG A 112 10.26 5.93 -4.42
N ALA A 113 10.84 4.93 -3.73
CA ALA A 113 12.01 5.17 -2.90
C ALA A 113 13.27 5.56 -3.69
N ASP A 114 13.34 5.25 -4.99
CA ASP A 114 14.47 5.56 -5.87
C ASP A 114 14.43 6.98 -6.50
N THR A 115 13.38 7.76 -6.23
CA THR A 115 13.26 9.15 -6.71
C THR A 115 13.63 10.16 -5.63
N GLN A 116 14.08 11.37 -5.96
CA GLN A 116 14.35 12.39 -4.93
C GLN A 116 13.04 12.86 -4.29
N ALA A 117 13.01 12.93 -2.96
CA ALA A 117 11.86 13.42 -2.20
C ALA A 117 11.49 14.87 -2.59
N GLY A 118 10.20 15.16 -2.72
CA GLY A 118 9.68 16.52 -2.95
C GLY A 118 8.74 16.66 -4.14
N GLU A 119 8.64 17.85 -4.72
CA GLU A 119 7.64 18.20 -5.76
C GLU A 119 7.80 17.44 -7.10
N ARG A 120 8.90 16.72 -7.29
CA ARG A 120 9.14 15.85 -8.47
C ARG A 120 9.15 14.36 -8.12
N ALA A 121 8.75 14.01 -6.91
CA ALA A 121 8.59 12.65 -6.47
C ALA A 121 7.55 11.93 -7.35
N LEU A 122 7.78 10.64 -7.61
CA LEU A 122 6.83 9.81 -8.33
C LEU A 122 6.03 8.96 -7.34
N VAL A 123 4.71 9.08 -7.38
CA VAL A 123 3.79 8.43 -6.44
C VAL A 123 2.74 7.59 -7.16
N PHE A 124 2.13 6.64 -6.44
CA PHE A 124 0.96 5.91 -6.95
C PHE A 124 -0.18 6.88 -7.26
N GLY A 125 -0.76 6.76 -8.44
CA GLY A 125 -2.00 7.44 -8.79
C GLY A 125 -2.88 6.62 -9.72
N ARG A 126 -4.17 6.97 -9.76
CA ARG A 126 -5.10 6.46 -10.78
C ARG A 126 -4.61 6.87 -12.17
N SER A 127 -4.40 5.89 -13.04
CA SER A 127 -3.99 6.13 -14.43
C SER A 127 -5.06 6.95 -15.16
N PRO A 128 -4.70 8.10 -15.79
CA PRO A 128 -5.62 8.84 -16.65
C PRO A 128 -5.84 8.14 -18.00
N ASN A 129 -4.94 7.23 -18.39
CA ASN A 129 -4.94 6.56 -19.70
C ASN A 129 -5.67 5.22 -19.69
N ARG A 130 -5.78 4.57 -18.53
CA ARG A 130 -6.47 3.28 -18.36
C ARG A 130 -7.65 3.50 -17.43
N MET A 131 -8.85 3.64 -17.99
CA MET A 131 -10.06 4.01 -17.24
C MET A 131 -11.07 2.86 -17.06
N ASN A 132 -10.87 1.71 -17.73
CA ASN A 132 -11.81 0.58 -17.65
C ASN A 132 -11.13 -0.81 -17.76
N PRO A 133 -10.85 -1.50 -16.64
CA PRO A 133 -10.87 -0.98 -15.28
C PRO A 133 -9.78 0.10 -15.08
N PRO A 134 -9.95 1.04 -14.12
CA PRO A 134 -8.96 2.08 -13.90
C PRO A 134 -7.61 1.49 -13.48
N GLY A 135 -6.53 1.84 -14.16
CA GLY A 135 -5.17 1.35 -13.86
C GLY A 135 -4.50 2.13 -12.73
N VAL A 136 -3.38 1.61 -12.22
CA VAL A 136 -2.48 2.31 -11.30
C VAL A 136 -1.13 2.52 -11.95
N GLU A 137 -0.59 3.73 -11.83
CA GLU A 137 0.70 4.13 -12.41
C GLU A 137 1.45 5.10 -11.48
N THR A 138 2.73 5.28 -11.74
CA THR A 138 3.55 6.29 -11.08
C THR A 138 3.37 7.64 -11.76
N GLN A 139 3.01 8.67 -11.00
CA GLN A 139 2.79 10.03 -11.49
C GLN A 139 3.59 11.02 -10.66
N VAL A 140 3.88 12.18 -11.22
CA VAL A 140 4.46 13.28 -10.43
C VAL A 140 3.50 13.64 -9.30
N LEU A 141 4.03 13.73 -8.09
CA LEU A 141 3.29 14.15 -6.90
C LEU A 141 2.64 15.51 -7.15
N GLN A 142 1.32 15.55 -7.02
CA GLN A 142 0.52 16.76 -7.06
C GLN A 142 -0.10 16.96 -5.68
N PRO A 143 0.39 17.96 -4.91
CA PRO A 143 -0.21 18.27 -3.62
C PRO A 143 -1.72 18.47 -3.77
N TYR A 144 -2.51 17.91 -2.86
CA TYR A 144 -3.97 17.99 -2.84
C TYR A 144 -4.70 17.26 -3.98
N ASN A 145 -4.03 16.37 -4.73
CA ASN A 145 -4.71 15.51 -5.69
C ASN A 145 -5.24 14.23 -5.00
N PRO A 146 -6.57 14.10 -4.76
CA PRO A 146 -7.13 12.92 -4.11
C PRO A 146 -6.93 11.63 -4.90
N ALA A 147 -6.65 11.71 -6.21
CA ALA A 147 -6.34 10.54 -7.03
C ALA A 147 -4.94 9.94 -6.78
N GLN A 148 -4.19 10.51 -5.83
CA GLN A 148 -2.87 10.04 -5.37
C GLN A 148 -2.85 9.72 -3.86
N GLU A 149 -4.00 9.83 -3.17
CA GLU A 149 -4.11 9.67 -1.72
C GLU A 149 -4.62 8.27 -1.37
N TRP A 150 -3.81 7.49 -0.66
CA TRP A 150 -4.09 6.08 -0.38
C TRP A 150 -4.32 5.81 1.09
N THR A 151 -5.37 5.03 1.39
CA THR A 151 -5.71 4.60 2.74
C THR A 151 -5.43 3.11 2.91
N PHE A 152 -4.75 2.75 4.00
CA PHE A 152 -4.47 1.37 4.35
C PHE A 152 -5.45 0.91 5.43
N MET A 153 -6.28 -0.07 5.10
CA MET A 153 -7.27 -0.64 6.02
C MET A 153 -6.78 -2.01 6.48
N PRO A 154 -6.39 -2.17 7.76
CA PRO A 154 -5.85 -3.44 8.25
C PRO A 154 -6.92 -4.53 8.15
N LEU A 155 -6.59 -5.61 7.45
CA LEU A 155 -7.36 -6.84 7.45
C LEU A 155 -6.84 -7.66 8.62
N HIS A 156 -7.41 -7.46 9.80
CA HIS A 156 -7.08 -8.28 10.96
C HIS A 156 -7.26 -9.75 10.58
N PHE A 157 -6.17 -10.50 10.61
CA PHE A 157 -6.25 -11.93 10.44
C PHE A 157 -7.04 -12.53 11.58
N PHE A 158 -8.06 -13.31 11.23
CA PHE A 158 -8.47 -14.47 11.98
C PHE A 158 -7.30 -15.48 11.99
N TYR A 159 -6.23 -15.21 12.73
CA TYR A 159 -5.30 -16.23 13.21
C TYR A 159 -5.54 -16.40 14.71
N ARG A 160 -6.35 -17.41 15.01
CA ARG A 160 -6.47 -18.02 16.35
C ARG A 160 -5.18 -18.82 16.54
N GLU A 161 -4.49 -18.64 17.67
CA GLU A 161 -3.14 -19.17 18.00
C GLU A 161 -2.03 -18.31 17.36
N GLU A 162 -1.49 -17.27 18.00
CA GLU A 162 -0.43 -17.35 19.01
C GLU A 162 -0.25 -15.99 19.75
N LEU A 163 -1.32 -15.37 20.26
CA LEU A 163 -1.19 -14.37 21.32
C LEU A 163 -1.00 -15.08 22.67
N ARG A 164 0.10 -15.82 22.83
CA ARG A 164 0.65 -16.11 24.15
C ARG A 164 1.73 -15.09 24.44
N GLU A 165 1.36 -14.20 25.36
CA GLU A 165 2.27 -13.54 26.29
C GLU A 165 3.38 -12.71 25.65
N HIS A 166 3.12 -11.43 25.41
CA HIS A 166 3.80 -10.37 26.16
C HIS A 166 3.13 -9.01 25.93
N CYS A 167 2.99 -8.28 27.04
CA CYS A 167 2.62 -6.85 27.16
C CYS A 167 1.14 -6.48 27.32
N GLY A 168 0.63 -6.60 28.56
CA GLY A 168 -0.14 -5.54 29.27
C GLY A 168 -1.54 -5.13 28.75
N PRO A 169 -2.42 -4.57 29.61
CA PRO A 169 -3.86 -4.63 29.38
C PRO A 169 -4.38 -3.45 28.55
N TRP A 170 -4.53 -3.63 27.24
CA TRP A 170 -5.50 -2.83 26.48
C TRP A 170 -6.86 -3.54 26.53
N ARG A 171 -7.73 -3.07 27.43
CA ARG A 171 -9.17 -3.39 27.40
C ARG A 171 -9.76 -2.81 26.12
N LEU A 172 -9.80 -3.60 25.06
CA LEU A 172 -10.71 -3.36 23.94
C LEU A 172 -12.12 -3.75 24.39
N GLN A 173 -12.94 -2.73 24.65
CA GLN A 173 -14.38 -2.88 24.78
C GLN A 173 -14.91 -3.45 23.46
N ARG A 174 -15.34 -4.71 23.49
CA ARG A 174 -15.99 -5.39 22.37
C ARG A 174 -17.36 -4.74 22.13
N GLU A 175 -17.49 -3.96 21.08
CA GLU A 175 -18.79 -3.80 20.41
C GLU A 175 -18.76 -4.68 19.16
N SER A 176 -19.37 -5.85 19.29
CA SER A 176 -19.62 -6.77 18.19
C SER A 176 -20.82 -6.28 17.41
N PHE A 177 -20.62 -5.68 16.24
CA PHE A 177 -21.69 -5.50 15.28
C PHE A 177 -21.92 -6.82 14.55
N TYR A 178 -22.96 -7.55 14.96
CA TYR A 178 -23.55 -8.60 14.14
C TYR A 178 -24.41 -7.92 13.06
N LEU A 179 -24.06 -8.08 11.80
CA LEU A 179 -24.99 -7.81 10.70
C LEU A 179 -26.11 -8.86 10.78
N GLN A 180 -27.34 -8.38 11.01
CA GLN A 180 -28.57 -9.15 10.78
C GLN A 180 -28.83 -9.27 9.27
#